data_AF-A0AAV4LAS5-F1
#
_entry.id   AF-A0AAV4LAS5-F1
#
_cell.length_a   1.000
_cell.length_b   1.000
_cell.length_c   1.000
_cell.angle_alpha   90.00
_cell.angle_beta   90.00
_cell.angle_gamma   90.00
#
_symmetry.space_group_name_H-M   'P 1'
#
loop_
_entity.id
_entity.type
_entity.pdbx_description
1 polymer ?
#
loop_
_entity_poly.entity_id
_entity_poly.type
_entity_poly.pdbx_seq_one_letter_code
_entity_poly.pdbx_strand_id
1 'polypeptide(L)'
;MKGTIPLKGLSMSFIILLGIALMQVEQARHLSVKDLCFGVLPVIVASFAYPLGNRKMMELCQDRLDSYQRVLGMTLASIPFWLLISIVGLFTDGLPSRGQIAQSLIVAISSGIVATVLFFRATDMVKDNIQKLASVEATQSLEVLFTVLGELVLFARPAPAFLSWIGMFLVIIGMVMHSYVSQKKAPVKIPTTNSSKAL
;
A
#
# COMPACT_ATOMS: atom_id res chain seq x y z
N MET A 1 14.98 -18.32 -10.06
CA MET A 1 13.50 -18.31 -9.96
C MET A 1 12.92 -17.95 -11.32
N LYS A 2 12.28 -18.88 -12.04
CA LYS A 2 11.49 -18.57 -13.25
C LYS A 2 10.02 -18.65 -12.86
N GLY A 3 9.41 -17.50 -12.57
CA GLY A 3 7.97 -17.40 -12.33
C GLY A 3 7.21 -17.48 -13.65
N THR A 4 6.17 -18.31 -13.73
CA THR A 4 5.23 -18.26 -14.86
C THR A 4 4.36 -17.02 -14.70
N ILE A 5 4.34 -16.13 -15.70
CA ILE A 5 3.53 -14.91 -15.65
C ILE A 5 2.05 -15.34 -15.66
N PRO A 6 1.26 -15.03 -14.62
CA PRO A 6 -0.15 -15.38 -14.60
C PRO A 6 -0.93 -14.40 -15.50
N LEU A 7 -1.01 -14.70 -16.81
CA LEU A 7 -1.68 -13.84 -17.80
C LEU A 7 -3.11 -13.44 -17.40
N LYS A 8 -3.86 -14.35 -16.75
CA LYS A 8 -5.21 -14.07 -16.25
C LYS A 8 -5.24 -13.08 -15.08
N GLY A 9 -4.20 -13.07 -14.24
CA GLY A 9 -4.05 -12.05 -13.21
C GLY A 9 -3.73 -10.69 -13.84
N LEU A 10 -2.80 -10.68 -14.80
CA LEU A 10 -2.40 -9.47 -15.52
C LEU A 10 -3.57 -8.79 -16.26
N SER A 11 -4.49 -9.56 -16.85
CA SER A 11 -5.68 -8.98 -17.49
C SER A 11 -6.61 -8.28 -16.46
N MET A 12 -6.69 -8.80 -15.23
CA MET A 12 -7.45 -8.13 -14.16
C MET A 12 -6.76 -6.84 -13.70
N SER A 13 -5.41 -6.80 -13.73
CA SER A 13 -4.66 -5.58 -13.46
C SER A 13 -4.96 -4.46 -14.47
N PHE A 14 -5.26 -4.78 -15.74
CA PHE A 14 -5.69 -3.78 -16.72
C PHE A 14 -7.01 -3.08 -16.32
N ILE A 15 -7.94 -3.80 -15.70
CA ILE A 15 -9.21 -3.23 -15.23
C ILE A 15 -8.94 -2.24 -14.09
N ILE A 16 -8.02 -2.59 -13.17
CA ILE A 16 -7.59 -1.70 -12.10
C ILE A 16 -6.93 -0.44 -12.69
N LEU A 17 -6.02 -0.59 -13.65
CA LEU A 17 -5.35 0.53 -14.30
C LEU A 17 -6.32 1.44 -15.04
N LEU A 18 -7.32 0.88 -15.72
CA LEU A 18 -8.38 1.65 -16.37
C LEU A 18 -9.21 2.42 -15.34
N GLY A 19 -9.56 1.79 -14.22
CA GLY A 19 -10.28 2.45 -13.12
C GLY A 19 -9.50 3.63 -12.56
N ILE A 20 -8.19 3.45 -12.28
CA ILE A 20 -7.30 4.53 -11.82
C ILE A 20 -7.22 5.63 -12.88
N ALA A 21 -7.06 5.30 -14.16
CA ALA A 21 -7.01 6.28 -15.24
C ALA A 21 -8.28 7.15 -15.24
N LEU A 22 -9.46 6.53 -15.16
CA LEU A 22 -10.75 7.23 -15.10
C LEU A 22 -10.88 8.12 -13.86
N MET A 23 -10.36 7.69 -12.70
CA MET A 23 -10.31 8.53 -11.50
C MET A 23 -9.47 9.79 -11.70
N GLN A 24 -8.39 9.70 -12.47
CA GLN A 24 -7.43 10.79 -12.65
C GLN A 24 -7.73 11.71 -13.84
N VAL A 25 -8.63 11.36 -14.78
CA VAL A 25 -8.91 12.16 -15.98
C VAL A 25 -9.27 13.61 -15.64
N GLU A 26 -10.11 13.81 -14.63
CA GLU A 26 -10.57 15.14 -14.26
C GLU A 26 -9.45 15.98 -13.63
N GLN A 27 -8.65 15.36 -12.75
CA GLN A 27 -7.47 15.99 -12.15
C GLN A 27 -6.43 16.37 -13.22
N ALA A 28 -6.22 15.52 -14.23
CA ALA A 28 -5.22 15.70 -15.28
C ALA A 28 -5.52 16.89 -16.20
N ARG A 29 -6.77 17.33 -16.32
CA ARG A 29 -7.14 18.52 -17.12
C ARG A 29 -6.67 19.82 -16.49
N HIS A 30 -6.35 19.82 -15.20
CA HIS A 30 -5.94 21.00 -14.45
C HIS A 30 -4.44 21.06 -14.13
N LEU A 31 -3.68 20.00 -14.42
CA LEU A 31 -2.27 19.88 -14.06
C LEU A 31 -1.36 20.11 -15.27
N SER A 32 -0.23 20.80 -15.06
CA SER A 32 0.84 20.87 -16.06
C SER A 32 1.50 19.50 -16.24
N VAL A 33 2.07 19.26 -17.43
CA VAL A 33 2.89 18.06 -17.69
C VAL A 33 4.03 17.95 -16.67
N LYS A 34 4.59 19.08 -16.23
CA LYS A 34 5.63 19.11 -15.20
C LYS A 34 5.11 18.58 -13.85
N ASP A 35 3.94 19.05 -13.42
CA ASP A 35 3.33 18.65 -12.15
C ASP A 35 2.94 17.16 -12.19
N LEU A 36 2.45 16.70 -13.34
CA LEU A 36 2.17 15.29 -13.58
C LEU A 36 3.43 14.44 -13.44
N CYS A 37 4.56 14.85 -14.03
CA CYS A 37 5.83 14.13 -13.91
C CYS A 37 6.33 14.07 -12.46
N PHE A 38 6.31 15.19 -11.73
CA PHE A 38 6.73 15.24 -10.33
C PHE A 38 5.77 14.51 -9.38
N GLY A 39 4.51 14.30 -9.76
CA GLY A 39 3.58 13.44 -9.03
C GLY A 39 3.73 11.95 -9.34
N VAL A 40 3.78 11.60 -10.63
CA VAL A 40 3.73 10.19 -11.09
C VAL A 40 5.05 9.47 -10.90
N LEU A 41 6.19 10.11 -11.21
CA LEU A 41 7.49 9.43 -11.15
C LEU A 41 7.84 8.94 -9.73
N PRO A 42 7.70 9.77 -8.66
CA PRO A 42 7.93 9.30 -7.30
C PRO A 42 6.99 8.17 -6.89
N VAL A 43 5.72 8.20 -7.32
CA VAL A 43 4.74 7.13 -7.04
C VAL A 43 5.15 5.82 -7.70
N ILE A 44 5.64 5.85 -8.95
CA ILE A 44 6.17 4.66 -9.61
C ILE A 44 7.34 4.10 -8.81
N VAL A 45 8.31 4.93 -8.42
CA VAL A 45 9.46 4.49 -7.62
C VAL A 45 9.00 3.89 -6.28
N ALA A 46 8.06 4.55 -5.59
CA ALA A 46 7.52 4.09 -4.33
C ALA A 46 6.81 2.73 -4.44
N SER A 47 6.09 2.48 -5.55
CA SER A 47 5.38 1.22 -5.78
C SER A 47 6.30 -0.01 -5.84
N PHE A 48 7.57 0.18 -6.21
CA PHE A 48 8.60 -0.87 -6.16
C PHE A 48 9.38 -0.84 -4.84
N ALA A 49 9.75 0.36 -4.37
CA ALA A 49 10.56 0.53 -3.18
C ALA A 49 9.87 0.01 -1.92
N TYR A 50 8.56 0.22 -1.78
CA TYR A 50 7.81 -0.19 -0.59
C TYR A 50 7.72 -1.72 -0.44
N PRO A 51 7.23 -2.51 -1.42
CA PRO A 51 7.19 -3.97 -1.28
C PRO A 51 8.58 -4.59 -1.18
N LEU A 52 9.56 -4.04 -1.92
CA LEU A 52 10.94 -4.50 -1.86
C LEU A 52 11.55 -4.25 -0.47
N GLY A 53 11.38 -3.05 0.07
CA GLY A 53 11.86 -2.67 1.39
C GLY A 53 11.26 -3.54 2.49
N ASN A 54 9.94 -3.75 2.45
CA ASN A 54 9.27 -4.63 3.42
C ASN A 54 9.81 -6.07 3.36
N ARG A 55 9.93 -6.64 2.15
CA ARG A 55 10.49 -7.99 1.97
C ARG A 55 11.95 -8.09 2.44
N LYS A 56 12.76 -7.08 2.12
CA LYS A 56 14.17 -7.07 2.52
C LYS A 56 14.32 -6.96 4.04
N MET A 57 13.46 -6.19 4.70
CA MET A 57 13.41 -6.14 6.15
C MET A 57 12.98 -7.46 6.78
N MET A 58 11.99 -8.16 6.22
CA MET A 58 11.61 -9.50 6.69
C MET A 58 12.77 -10.51 6.53
N GLU A 59 13.50 -10.45 5.41
CA GLU A 59 14.65 -11.33 5.14
C GLU A 59 15.84 -11.05 6.05
N LEU A 60 16.22 -9.78 6.24
CA LEU A 60 17.41 -9.38 7.01
C LEU A 60 17.19 -9.48 8.52
N CYS A 61 15.99 -9.13 8.98
CA CYS A 61 15.68 -9.14 10.41
C CYS A 61 15.19 -10.50 10.90
N GLN A 62 14.66 -11.36 10.02
CA GLN A 62 14.14 -12.69 10.36
C GLN A 62 13.28 -12.65 11.64
N ASP A 63 13.71 -13.34 12.70
CA ASP A 63 13.06 -13.36 14.02
C ASP A 63 13.83 -12.53 15.08
N ARG A 64 14.84 -11.76 14.66
CA ARG A 64 15.63 -10.89 15.56
C ARG A 64 14.89 -9.63 15.98
N LEU A 65 14.03 -9.10 15.11
CA LEU A 65 13.23 -7.91 15.36
C LEU A 65 11.78 -8.18 15.00
N ASP A 66 10.88 -7.89 15.92
CA ASP A 66 9.44 -7.98 15.67
C ASP A 66 8.95 -6.84 14.75
N SER A 67 7.66 -6.84 14.42
CA SER A 67 7.07 -5.79 13.56
C SER A 67 7.17 -4.40 14.17
N TYR A 68 7.04 -4.24 15.49
CA TYR A 68 7.11 -2.93 16.16
C TYR A 68 8.53 -2.35 16.08
N GLN A 69 9.52 -3.17 16.40
CA GLN A 69 10.94 -2.79 16.37
C GLN A 69 11.40 -2.44 14.95
N ARG A 70 10.92 -3.18 13.94
CA ARG A 70 11.20 -2.85 12.53
C ARG A 70 10.59 -1.52 12.12
N VAL A 71 9.32 -1.27 12.47
CA VAL A 71 8.65 0.02 12.19
C VAL A 71 9.40 1.17 12.87
N LEU A 72 9.78 1.01 14.15
CA LEU A 72 10.58 2.00 14.86
C LEU A 72 11.94 2.24 14.17
N GLY A 73 12.67 1.18 13.84
CA GLY A 73 13.97 1.26 13.19
C GLY A 73 13.91 1.95 11.83
N MET A 74 12.92 1.61 11.00
CA MET A 74 12.68 2.27 9.71
C MET A 74 12.32 3.74 9.89
N THR A 75 11.50 4.07 10.90
CA THR A 75 11.14 5.46 11.22
C THR A 75 12.39 6.27 11.58
N LEU A 76 13.19 5.78 12.53
CA LEU A 76 14.42 6.43 12.98
C LEU A 76 15.42 6.62 11.83
N ALA A 77 15.62 5.58 11.01
CA ALA A 77 16.51 5.65 9.86
C ALA A 77 16.06 6.67 8.81
N SER A 78 14.76 6.96 8.71
CA SER A 78 14.21 7.95 7.78
C SER A 78 14.25 9.40 8.29
N ILE A 79 14.48 9.63 9.60
CA ILE A 79 14.50 10.98 10.18
C ILE A 79 15.44 11.95 9.45
N PRO A 80 16.69 11.59 9.08
CA PRO A 80 17.58 12.53 8.39
C PRO A 80 17.00 13.05 7.08
N PHE A 81 16.33 12.18 6.32
CA PHE A 81 15.67 12.56 5.07
C PHE A 81 14.51 13.52 5.32
N TRP A 82 13.64 13.22 6.29
CA TRP A 82 12.51 14.08 6.62
C TRP A 82 12.93 15.42 7.24
N LEU A 83 14.00 15.44 8.02
CA LEU A 83 14.58 16.66 8.57
C LEU A 83 15.09 17.57 7.45
N LEU A 84 15.80 17.01 6.46
CA LEU A 84 16.28 17.76 5.30
C LEU A 84 15.13 18.40 4.53
N ILE A 85 14.06 17.65 4.23
CA ILE A 85 12.87 18.17 3.54
C ILE A 85 12.18 19.25 4.39
N SER A 86 12.09 19.05 5.71
CA SER A 86 11.48 20.02 6.62
C SER A 86 12.26 21.34 6.65
N ILE A 87 13.59 21.28 6.62
CA ILE A 87 14.45 22.47 6.53
C ILE A 87 14.19 23.20 5.21
N VAL A 88 14.18 22.48 4.08
CA VAL A 88 13.87 23.07 2.77
C VAL A 88 12.49 23.74 2.78
N GLY A 89 11.46 23.04 3.28
CA GLY A 89 10.10 23.55 3.40
C GLY A 89 9.99 24.80 4.27
N LEU A 90 10.78 24.87 5.36
CA LEU A 90 10.84 26.06 6.21
C LEU A 90 11.34 27.28 5.44
N PHE A 91 12.29 27.10 4.52
CA PHE A 91 12.83 28.20 3.70
C PHE A 91 11.96 28.54 2.49
N THR A 92 11.15 27.61 1.98
CA THR A 92 10.27 27.86 0.82
C THR A 92 8.90 28.39 1.20
N ASP A 93 8.28 27.80 2.23
CA ASP A 93 6.85 28.01 2.56
C ASP A 93 6.64 28.51 4.00
N GLY A 94 7.69 28.51 4.83
CA GLY A 94 7.64 28.96 6.22
C GLY A 94 7.10 27.90 7.18
N LEU A 95 6.63 28.34 8.35
CA LEU A 95 6.12 27.44 9.38
C LEU A 95 4.70 26.97 9.06
N PRO A 96 4.36 25.68 9.32
CA PRO A 96 3.00 25.19 9.13
C PRO A 96 2.03 25.85 10.12
N SER A 97 0.78 26.01 9.69
CA SER A 97 -0.29 26.51 10.55
C SER A 97 -0.62 25.55 11.71
N ARG A 98 -1.22 26.06 12.78
CA ARG A 98 -1.67 25.24 13.92
C ARG A 98 -2.62 24.11 13.49
N GLY A 99 -3.48 24.37 12.52
CA GLY A 99 -4.39 23.37 11.94
C GLY A 99 -3.64 22.23 11.25
N GLN A 100 -2.64 22.57 10.42
CA GLN A 100 -1.80 21.57 9.75
C GLN A 100 -1.04 20.71 10.76
N ILE A 101 -0.50 21.30 11.83
CA ILE A 101 0.20 20.55 12.89
C ILE A 101 -0.77 19.55 13.56
N ALA A 102 -1.96 20.00 13.95
CA ALA A 102 -2.96 19.14 14.58
C ALA A 102 -3.43 18.01 13.65
N GLN A 103 -3.72 18.31 12.38
CA GLN A 103 -4.13 17.32 11.38
C GLN A 103 -3.02 16.31 11.10
N SER A 104 -1.76 16.78 10.97
CA SER A 104 -0.61 15.91 10.74
C SER A 104 -0.35 14.99 11.94
N LEU A 105 -0.56 15.47 13.16
CA LEU A 105 -0.47 14.66 14.36
C LEU A 105 -1.53 13.54 14.38
N ILE A 106 -2.79 13.86 14.04
CA ILE A 106 -3.87 12.88 13.95
C ILE A 106 -3.52 11.81 12.91
N VAL A 107 -3.05 12.20 11.74
CA VAL A 107 -2.63 11.27 10.66
C VAL A 107 -1.43 10.43 11.10
N ALA A 108 -0.43 11.03 11.76
CA ALA A 108 0.75 10.32 12.24
C ALA A 108 0.39 9.23 13.27
N ILE A 109 -0.52 9.51 14.20
CA ILE A 109 -0.96 8.53 15.21
C ILE A 109 -1.82 7.44 14.56
N SER A 110 -2.84 7.83 13.79
CA SER A 110 -3.79 6.89 13.21
C SER A 110 -3.17 6.01 12.11
N SER A 111 -2.62 6.62 11.07
CA SER A 111 -2.03 5.91 9.94
C SER A 111 -0.60 5.45 10.23
N GLY A 112 0.23 6.36 10.75
CA GLY A 112 1.65 6.12 10.96
C GLY A 112 1.95 5.10 12.07
N ILE A 113 1.26 5.18 13.20
CA ILE A 113 1.48 4.26 14.32
C ILE A 113 0.49 3.10 14.26
N VAL A 114 -0.82 3.36 14.36
CA VAL A 114 -1.81 2.28 14.52
C VAL A 114 -1.92 1.42 13.27
N ALA A 115 -2.26 2.02 12.12
CA ALA A 115 -2.50 1.25 10.90
C ALA A 115 -1.23 0.57 10.38
N THR A 116 -0.11 1.28 10.34
CA THR A 116 1.18 0.74 9.84
C THR A 116 1.65 -0.44 10.69
N VAL A 117 1.61 -0.33 12.02
CA VAL A 117 2.05 -1.42 12.89
C VAL A 117 1.13 -2.65 12.76
N LEU A 118 -0.19 -2.44 12.72
CA LEU A 118 -1.14 -3.54 12.52
C LEU A 118 -0.92 -4.24 11.17
N PHE A 119 -0.67 -3.46 10.11
CA PHE A 119 -0.38 -3.99 8.79
C PHE A 119 0.93 -4.79 8.79
N PHE A 120 2.03 -4.24 9.30
CA PHE A 120 3.32 -4.93 9.38
C PHE A 120 3.26 -6.16 10.29
N ARG A 121 2.39 -6.15 11.30
CA ARG A 121 2.13 -7.32 12.13
C ARG A 121 1.39 -8.41 11.34
N ALA A 122 0.36 -8.03 10.59
CA ALA A 122 -0.39 -8.96 9.75
C ALA A 122 0.51 -9.58 8.67
N THR A 123 1.37 -8.80 8.00
CA THR A 123 2.31 -9.32 7.00
C THR A 123 3.33 -10.27 7.60
N ASP A 124 3.83 -9.97 8.80
CA ASP A 124 4.78 -10.82 9.51
C ASP A 124 4.16 -12.18 9.91
N MET A 125 2.89 -12.19 10.33
CA MET A 125 2.17 -13.43 10.67
C MET A 125 1.97 -14.39 9.48
N VAL A 126 2.10 -13.90 8.24
CA VAL A 126 1.90 -14.68 7.02
C VAL A 126 3.13 -14.70 6.11
N LYS A 127 4.30 -14.28 6.62
CA LYS A 127 5.54 -14.08 5.84
C LYS A 127 5.99 -15.33 5.07
N ASP A 128 5.73 -16.52 5.61
CA ASP A 128 6.11 -17.80 5.00
C ASP A 128 5.15 -18.28 3.90
N ASN A 129 4.02 -17.58 3.71
CA ASN A 129 3.01 -17.92 2.70
C ASN A 129 2.77 -16.74 1.77
N ILE A 130 3.43 -16.76 0.61
CA ILE A 130 3.37 -15.70 -0.41
C ILE A 130 1.93 -15.36 -0.82
N GLN A 131 1.03 -16.35 -0.89
CA GLN A 131 -0.37 -16.13 -1.27
C GLN A 131 -1.15 -15.38 -0.18
N LYS A 132 -0.97 -15.75 1.09
CA LYS A 132 -1.57 -15.03 2.23
C LYS A 132 -0.96 -13.64 2.39
N LEU A 133 0.35 -13.51 2.22
CA LEU A 133 1.03 -12.22 2.23
C LEU A 133 0.48 -11.28 1.16
N ALA A 134 0.37 -11.75 -0.09
CA ALA A 134 -0.23 -10.98 -1.17
C ALA A 134 -1.70 -10.59 -0.89
N SER A 135 -2.45 -11.43 -0.16
CA SER A 135 -3.83 -11.13 0.23
C SER A 135 -3.89 -10.03 1.29
N VAL A 136 -2.97 -10.02 2.26
CA VAL A 136 -2.83 -8.94 3.25
C VAL A 136 -2.37 -7.65 2.57
N GLU A 137 -1.36 -7.70 1.69
CA GLU A 137 -0.92 -6.52 0.93
C GLU A 137 -2.05 -5.94 0.06
N ALA A 138 -2.89 -6.79 -0.52
CA ALA A 138 -4.03 -6.35 -1.33
C ALA A 138 -5.07 -5.57 -0.51
N THR A 139 -5.15 -5.71 0.82
CA THR A 139 -6.13 -4.94 1.62
C THR A 139 -5.82 -3.44 1.63
N GLN A 140 -4.57 -3.03 1.37
CA GLN A 140 -4.22 -1.60 1.26
C GLN A 140 -5.03 -0.89 0.18
N SER A 141 -5.42 -1.61 -0.86
CA SER A 141 -6.21 -1.01 -1.92
C SER A 141 -7.63 -0.57 -1.51
N LEU A 142 -8.18 -1.17 -0.44
CA LEU A 142 -9.48 -0.78 0.10
C LEU A 142 -9.41 0.58 0.82
N GLU A 143 -8.21 1.03 1.20
CA GLU A 143 -8.00 2.34 1.82
C GLU A 143 -8.61 3.46 0.98
N VAL A 144 -8.52 3.39 -0.35
CA VAL A 144 -9.10 4.39 -1.26
C VAL A 144 -10.60 4.60 -1.01
N LEU A 145 -11.34 3.53 -0.73
CA LEU A 145 -12.78 3.62 -0.44
C LEU A 145 -13.04 4.29 0.91
N PHE A 146 -12.30 3.88 1.94
CA PHE A 146 -12.43 4.44 3.28
C PHE A 146 -12.02 5.92 3.31
N THR A 147 -10.99 6.28 2.55
CA THR A 147 -10.56 7.68 2.39
C THR A 147 -11.67 8.50 1.77
N VAL A 148 -12.25 8.07 0.64
CA VAL A 148 -13.35 8.82 0.01
C VAL A 148 -14.57 8.92 0.92
N LEU A 149 -14.96 7.83 1.58
CA LEU A 149 -16.05 7.85 2.56
C LEU A 149 -15.77 8.80 3.72
N GLY A 150 -14.54 8.79 4.24
CA GLY A 150 -14.10 9.69 5.30
C GLY A 150 -14.11 11.15 4.85
N GLU A 151 -13.67 11.44 3.63
CA GLU A 151 -13.71 12.80 3.05
C GLU A 151 -15.13 13.35 2.91
N LEU A 152 -16.08 12.49 2.50
CA LEU A 152 -17.49 12.84 2.38
C LEU A 152 -18.14 13.08 3.74
N VAL A 153 -17.94 12.17 4.70
CA VAL A 153 -18.66 12.15 5.98
C VAL A 153 -18.01 13.07 7.02
N LEU A 154 -16.69 13.04 7.14
CA LEU A 154 -15.96 13.73 8.22
C LEU A 154 -15.51 15.13 7.81
N PHE A 155 -15.15 15.33 6.53
CA PHE A 155 -14.58 16.59 6.04
C PHE A 155 -15.54 17.39 5.15
N ALA A 156 -16.76 16.89 4.93
CA ALA A 156 -17.80 17.52 4.12
C ALA A 156 -17.29 18.02 2.75
N ARG A 157 -16.32 17.31 2.17
CA ARG A 157 -15.76 17.69 0.87
C ARG A 157 -16.77 17.40 -0.24
N PRO A 158 -16.73 18.17 -1.35
CA PRO A 158 -17.58 17.91 -2.51
C PRO A 158 -17.42 16.46 -2.97
N ALA A 159 -18.54 15.85 -3.37
CA ALA A 159 -18.48 14.48 -3.84
C ALA A 159 -17.55 14.36 -5.05
N PRO A 160 -16.80 13.26 -5.17
CA PRO A 160 -16.02 12.99 -6.36
C PRO A 160 -16.93 13.04 -7.59
N ALA A 161 -16.38 13.45 -8.71
CA ALA A 161 -17.11 13.45 -9.96
C ALA A 161 -17.59 12.06 -10.34
N PHE A 162 -18.64 12.01 -11.15
CA PHE A 162 -19.26 10.75 -11.58
C PHE A 162 -18.25 9.79 -12.22
N LEU A 163 -17.28 10.32 -12.98
CA LEU A 163 -16.22 9.51 -13.59
C LEU A 163 -15.30 8.86 -12.56
N SER A 164 -14.97 9.56 -11.48
CA SER A 164 -14.17 9.02 -10.37
C SER A 164 -14.92 7.90 -9.64
N TRP A 165 -16.25 7.98 -9.52
CA TRP A 165 -17.06 6.88 -8.99
C TRP A 165 -17.01 5.63 -9.85
N ILE A 166 -17.13 5.76 -11.17
CA ILE A 166 -16.96 4.63 -12.10
C ILE A 166 -15.56 4.04 -11.96
N GLY A 167 -14.54 4.90 -11.92
CA GLY A 167 -13.16 4.47 -11.78
C GLY A 167 -12.90 3.69 -10.48
N MET A 168 -13.40 4.20 -9.35
CA MET A 168 -13.34 3.50 -8.06
C MET A 168 -14.03 2.14 -8.12
N PHE A 169 -15.23 2.05 -8.70
CA PHE A 169 -15.96 0.79 -8.84
C PHE A 169 -15.17 -0.24 -9.66
N LEU A 170 -14.53 0.19 -10.76
CA LEU A 170 -13.67 -0.68 -11.57
C LEU A 170 -12.43 -1.16 -10.79
N VAL A 171 -11.82 -0.29 -9.97
CA VAL A 171 -10.71 -0.68 -9.10
C VAL A 171 -11.13 -1.78 -8.13
N ILE A 172 -12.28 -1.63 -7.47
CA ILE A 172 -12.81 -2.63 -6.53
C ILE A 172 -13.02 -3.98 -7.24
N ILE A 173 -13.78 -3.99 -8.35
CA ILE A 173 -14.07 -5.22 -9.08
C ILE A 173 -12.77 -5.85 -9.58
N GLY A 174 -11.87 -5.05 -10.15
CA GLY A 174 -10.58 -5.49 -10.65
C GLY A 174 -9.76 -6.20 -9.57
N MET A 175 -9.73 -5.65 -8.35
CA MET A 175 -9.00 -6.24 -7.21
C MET A 175 -9.65 -7.50 -6.68
N VAL A 176 -10.98 -7.52 -6.57
CA VAL A 176 -11.74 -8.72 -6.18
C VAL A 176 -11.45 -9.85 -7.16
N MET A 177 -11.56 -9.60 -8.47
CA MET A 177 -11.26 -10.59 -9.50
C MET A 177 -9.79 -11.02 -9.49
N HIS A 178 -8.85 -10.08 -9.34
CA HIS A 178 -7.43 -10.36 -9.27
C HIS A 178 -7.09 -11.28 -8.08
N SER A 179 -7.70 -11.03 -6.92
CA SER A 179 -7.55 -11.86 -5.73
C SER A 179 -8.09 -13.29 -5.95
N TYR A 180 -9.33 -13.42 -6.46
CA TYR A 180 -9.93 -14.74 -6.73
C TYR A 180 -9.13 -15.58 -7.74
N VAL A 181 -8.63 -14.96 -8.81
CA VAL A 181 -7.84 -15.67 -9.84
C VAL A 181 -6.47 -16.08 -9.29
N SER A 182 -5.86 -15.25 -8.43
CA SER A 182 -4.54 -15.52 -7.86
C SER A 182 -4.55 -16.63 -6.79
N GLN A 183 -5.70 -16.90 -6.15
CA GLN A 183 -5.81 -17.94 -5.11
C GLN A 183 -5.90 -19.39 -5.64
N LYS A 184 -6.24 -19.62 -6.91
CA LYS A 184 -6.49 -20.97 -7.47
C LYS A 184 -5.26 -21.88 -7.67
N LYS A 185 -4.13 -21.67 -6.97
CA LYS A 185 -2.85 -22.37 -7.24
C LYS A 185 -2.10 -23.00 -6.05
N ALA A 186 -2.77 -23.33 -4.95
CA ALA A 186 -2.14 -24.15 -3.90
C ALA A 186 -2.71 -25.59 -3.91
N PRO A 187 -2.00 -26.60 -4.45
CA PRO A 187 -2.31 -27.98 -4.10
C PRO A 187 -1.97 -28.17 -2.62
N VAL A 188 -2.96 -28.61 -1.84
CA VAL A 188 -2.77 -29.01 -0.45
C VAL A 188 -1.80 -30.20 -0.44
N LYS A 189 -0.55 -29.98 -0.01
CA LYS A 189 0.34 -31.10 0.34
C LYS A 189 -0.13 -31.65 1.68
N ILE A 190 -0.87 -32.76 1.63
CA ILE A 190 -1.17 -33.55 2.82
C ILE A 190 0.17 -34.10 3.34
N PRO A 191 0.57 -33.82 4.60
CA PRO A 191 1.77 -34.41 5.16
C PRO A 191 1.55 -35.91 5.30
N THR A 192 2.27 -36.70 4.51
CA THR A 192 2.36 -38.15 4.71
C THR A 192 3.17 -38.40 5.98
N THR A 193 2.47 -38.66 7.09
CA THR A 193 3.07 -39.25 8.30
C THR A 193 3.61 -40.64 7.96
N ASN A 194 4.92 -40.75 7.77
CA ASN A 194 5.61 -42.04 7.78
C ASN A 194 5.67 -42.56 9.23
N SER A 195 4.63 -43.29 9.63
CA SER A 195 4.70 -44.20 10.77
C SER A 195 5.43 -45.46 10.33
N SER A 196 6.75 -45.49 10.41
CA SER A 196 7.51 -46.74 10.54
C SER A 196 8.93 -46.45 11.01
N LYS A 197 9.15 -46.64 12.31
CA LYS A 197 10.33 -47.29 12.91
C LYS A 197 10.10 -47.35 14.43
N ALA A 198 9.24 -48.28 14.82
CA ALA A 198 9.32 -48.94 16.11
C ALA A 198 9.90 -50.34 15.82
N LEU A 199 11.12 -50.56 16.35
CA LEU A 199 11.82 -51.80 16.69
C LEU A 199 13.32 -51.56 16.59
#